data_AF-A0A519Z952-F1
#
_entry.id   AF-A0A519Z952-F1
#
_cell.length_a   1.000
_cell.length_b   1.000
_cell.length_c   1.000
_cell.angle_alpha   90.00
_cell.angle_beta   90.00
_cell.angle_gamma   90.00
#
_symmetry.space_group_name_H-M   'P 1'
#
loop_
_entity.id
_entity.type
_entity.pdbx_description
1 polymer ?
#
loop_
_entity_poly.entity_id
_entity_poly.type
_entity_poly.pdbx_seq_one_letter_code
_entity_poly.pdbx_strand_id
1 'polypeptide(L)'
;MDNPSVTLIQRQGYQFEHHYAPEIPVLLSDEPGPFGTGLGPDPVELLASAVGNCLSASLWFACQKYKDDPSPLRTEVKATVGKNERGRSRVQGLAVDLHLGRPATELGHIQRV
;
A
#
# COMPACT_ATOMS: atom_id res chain seq x y z
N MET A 1 -4.41 14.64 -18.39
CA MET A 1 -4.30 13.44 -17.55
C MET A 1 -3.09 13.64 -16.69
N ASP A 2 -3.26 13.64 -15.38
CA ASP A 2 -2.12 13.63 -14.47
C ASP A 2 -1.44 12.27 -14.60
N ASN A 3 -0.15 12.27 -14.91
CA ASN A 3 0.66 11.06 -15.00
C ASN A 3 1.57 11.03 -13.77
N PRO A 4 1.13 10.43 -12.64
CA PRO A 4 1.94 10.41 -11.43
C PRO A 4 3.27 9.71 -11.71
N SER A 5 4.36 10.31 -11.27
CA SER A 5 5.71 9.83 -11.50
C SER A 5 6.53 9.81 -10.22
N VAL A 6 7.55 8.96 -10.20
CA VAL A 6 8.53 8.85 -9.13
C VAL A 6 9.90 8.60 -9.77
N THR A 7 10.94 9.24 -9.24
CA THR A 7 12.33 8.99 -9.63
C THR A 7 13.01 8.19 -8.54
N LEU A 8 13.66 7.08 -8.91
CA LEU A 8 14.38 6.22 -7.98
C LEU A 8 15.88 6.40 -8.18
N ILE A 9 16.60 6.76 -7.11
CA ILE A 9 18.05 6.90 -7.12
C ILE A 9 18.64 5.84 -6.21
N GLN A 10 19.46 4.96 -6.78
CA GLN A 10 20.16 3.95 -6.00
C GLN A 10 21.21 4.63 -5.11
N ARG A 11 21.24 4.27 -3.82
CA ARG A 11 22.31 4.69 -2.90
C ARG A 11 23.42 3.63 -2.85
N GLN A 12 23.06 2.41 -2.47
CA GLN A 12 23.97 1.28 -2.35
C GLN A 12 23.17 -0.03 -2.35
N GLY A 13 23.67 -1.09 -2.99
CA GLY A 13 23.01 -2.41 -2.96
C GLY A 13 21.52 -2.32 -3.30
N TYR A 14 20.66 -2.73 -2.37
CA TYR A 14 19.19 -2.71 -2.51
C TYR A 14 18.52 -1.46 -1.91
N GLN A 15 19.29 -0.42 -1.59
CA GLN A 15 18.77 0.86 -1.09
C GLN A 15 18.48 1.83 -2.23
N PHE A 16 17.25 2.36 -2.22
CA PHE A 16 16.81 3.37 -3.18
C PHE A 16 16.15 4.53 -2.47
N GLU A 17 16.47 5.74 -2.91
CA GLU A 17 15.71 6.95 -2.58
C GLU A 17 14.57 7.11 -3.58
N HIS A 18 13.37 7.35 -3.06
CA HIS A 18 12.16 7.59 -3.82
C HIS A 18 11.86 9.09 -3.79
N HIS A 19 12.10 9.74 -4.91
CA HIS A 19 11.90 11.17 -5.12
C HIS A 19 10.56 11.41 -5.82
N TYR A 20 9.63 12.07 -5.13
CA TYR A 20 8.33 12.48 -5.66
C TYR A 20 8.36 13.98 -6.03
N ALA A 21 7.27 14.71 -5.77
CA ALA A 21 7.27 16.16 -5.90
C ALA A 21 8.27 16.81 -4.91
N PRO A 22 8.90 17.96 -5.26
CA PRO A 22 9.99 18.55 -4.47
C PRO A 22 9.66 18.84 -2.99
N GLU A 23 8.40 19.05 -2.66
CA GLU A 23 7.89 19.32 -1.31
C GLU A 23 7.68 18.05 -0.46
N ILE A 24 7.69 16.87 -1.07
CA ILE A 24 7.50 15.59 -0.38
C ILE A 24 8.85 15.09 0.13
N PRO A 25 8.97 14.71 1.41
CA PRO A 25 10.20 14.10 1.93
C PRO A 25 10.63 12.87 1.14
N VAL A 26 11.94 12.74 0.93
CA VAL A 26 12.52 11.56 0.28
C VAL A 26 12.24 10.32 1.13
N LEU A 27 11.66 9.30 0.51
CA LEU A 27 11.43 8.01 1.14
C LEU A 27 12.60 7.07 0.81
N LEU A 28 13.23 6.49 1.82
CA LEU A 28 14.22 5.43 1.65
C LEU A 28 13.51 4.08 1.62
N SER A 29 13.77 3.27 0.59
CA SER A 29 13.47 1.84 0.60
C SER A 29 14.76 1.03 0.74
N ASP A 30 14.66 -0.12 1.40
CA ASP A 30 15.79 -1.03 1.58
C ASP A 30 15.27 -2.45 1.77
N GLU A 31 15.83 -3.41 1.04
CA GLU A 31 15.54 -4.81 1.32
C GLU A 31 16.05 -5.19 2.72
N PRO A 32 15.37 -6.10 3.44
CA PRO A 32 15.88 -6.60 4.70
C PRO A 32 17.14 -7.46 4.48
N GLY A 33 17.81 -7.76 5.60
CA GLY A 33 18.87 -8.78 5.58
C GLY A 33 18.32 -10.12 5.05
N PRO A 34 19.11 -10.89 4.29
CA PRO A 34 20.56 -10.74 4.07
C PRO A 34 20.96 -9.88 2.86
N PHE A 35 20.00 -9.33 2.11
CA PHE A 35 20.28 -8.64 0.85
C PHE A 35 20.60 -7.16 1.05
N GLY A 36 19.79 -6.46 1.83
CA GLY A 36 20.01 -5.05 2.20
C GLY A 36 20.29 -4.90 3.70
N THR A 37 20.07 -3.69 4.20
CA THR A 37 20.32 -3.37 5.62
C THR A 37 19.04 -3.16 6.43
N GLY A 38 17.86 -3.21 5.79
CA GLY A 38 16.56 -2.99 6.43
C GLY A 38 16.38 -1.60 7.03
N LEU A 39 17.00 -0.56 6.46
CA LEU A 39 16.87 0.83 6.94
C LEU A 39 15.60 1.55 6.46
N GLY A 40 14.76 0.88 5.68
CA GLY A 40 13.47 1.37 5.20
C GLY A 40 12.56 0.19 4.87
N PRO A 41 11.30 0.46 4.47
CA PRO A 41 10.41 -0.58 3.98
C PRO A 41 10.98 -1.23 2.72
N ASP A 42 10.71 -2.53 2.58
CA ASP A 42 11.09 -3.25 1.37
C ASP A 42 10.13 -2.93 0.19
N PRO A 43 10.51 -3.25 -1.06
CA PRO A 43 9.65 -2.96 -2.22
C PRO A 43 8.26 -3.62 -2.18
N VAL A 44 8.12 -4.79 -1.54
CA VAL A 44 6.85 -5.49 -1.39
C VAL A 44 5.97 -4.79 -0.34
N GLU A 45 6.54 -4.32 0.76
CA GLU A 45 5.84 -3.50 1.75
C GLU A 45 5.35 -2.17 1.15
N LEU A 46 6.15 -1.55 0.28
CA LEU A 46 5.73 -0.35 -0.45
C LEU A 46 4.58 -0.62 -1.42
N LEU A 47 4.65 -1.73 -2.17
CA LEU A 47 3.54 -2.16 -3.03
C LEU A 47 2.27 -2.43 -2.20
N ALA A 48 2.39 -3.16 -1.09
CA ALA A 48 1.31 -3.46 -0.17
C ALA A 48 0.67 -2.17 0.39
N SER A 49 1.50 -1.20 0.77
CA SER A 49 1.05 0.11 1.27
C SER A 49 0.26 0.88 0.22
N ALA A 50 0.76 0.94 -1.03
CA ALA A 50 0.07 1.61 -2.12
C ALA A 50 -1.30 0.98 -2.44
N VAL A 51 -1.35 -0.36 -2.48
CA VAL A 51 -2.59 -1.11 -2.73
C VAL A 51 -3.59 -0.92 -1.58
N GLY A 52 -3.14 -1.07 -0.32
CA GLY A 52 -3.97 -0.87 0.86
C GLY A 52 -4.55 0.54 0.92
N ASN A 53 -3.73 1.57 0.68
CA ASN A 53 -4.19 2.95 0.63
C ASN A 53 -5.23 3.17 -0.47
N CYS A 54 -5.00 2.65 -1.68
CA CYS A 54 -5.93 2.81 -2.80
C CYS A 54 -7.30 2.17 -2.51
N LEU A 55 -7.33 0.95 -1.97
CA LEU A 55 -8.57 0.27 -1.58
C LEU A 55 -9.27 1.01 -0.43
N SER A 56 -8.52 1.50 0.56
CA SER A 56 -9.07 2.29 1.67
C SER A 56 -9.73 3.58 1.18
N ALA A 57 -9.07 4.31 0.28
CA ALA A 57 -9.60 5.52 -0.33
C ALA A 57 -10.85 5.24 -1.20
N SER A 58 -10.85 4.11 -1.91
CA SER A 58 -12.00 3.66 -2.71
C SER A 58 -13.21 3.37 -1.84
N LEU A 59 -13.01 2.64 -0.73
CA LEU A 59 -14.05 2.35 0.27
C LEU A 59 -14.60 3.66 0.88
N TRP A 60 -13.70 4.54 1.33
CA TRP A 60 -14.07 5.87 1.84
C TRP A 60 -14.95 6.65 0.86
N PHE A 61 -14.51 6.73 -0.40
CA PHE A 61 -15.25 7.43 -1.46
C PHE A 61 -16.64 6.83 -1.69
N ALA A 62 -16.74 5.50 -1.74
CA ALA A 62 -18.01 4.81 -1.96
C ALA A 62 -19.00 5.04 -0.80
N CYS A 63 -18.57 5.00 0.46
CA CYS A 63 -19.41 5.35 1.61
C CYS A 63 -19.86 6.82 1.56
N GLN A 64 -18.94 7.74 1.29
CA GLN A 64 -19.23 9.17 1.22
C GLN A 64 -20.26 9.53 0.13
N LYS A 65 -20.32 8.75 -0.97
CA LYS A 65 -21.36 8.91 -2.01
C LYS A 65 -22.78 8.73 -1.44
N TYR A 66 -22.93 7.91 -0.40
CA TYR A 66 -24.19 7.68 0.31
C TYR A 66 -24.32 8.49 1.60
N LYS A 67 -23.40 9.42 1.85
CA LYS A 67 -23.32 10.24 3.08
C LYS A 67 -23.06 9.43 4.35
N ASP A 68 -22.56 8.20 4.20
CA ASP A 68 -22.10 7.38 5.30
C ASP A 68 -20.64 7.74 5.62
N ASP A 69 -20.32 7.79 6.92
CA ASP A 69 -18.97 8.07 7.41
C ASP A 69 -18.36 6.80 8.05
N PRO A 70 -17.45 6.09 7.36
CA PRO A 70 -16.85 4.88 7.88
C PRO A 70 -15.62 5.15 8.78
N SER A 71 -15.30 6.41 9.08
CA SER A 71 -14.07 6.78 9.79
C SER A 71 -14.07 6.34 11.27
N PRO A 72 -12.86 6.15 11.84
CA PRO A 72 -11.57 6.03 11.15
C PRO A 72 -11.39 4.65 10.49
N LEU A 73 -10.80 4.60 9.29
CA LEU A 73 -10.44 3.31 8.66
C LEU A 73 -9.08 2.81 9.16
N ARG A 74 -8.95 1.50 9.35
CA ARG A 74 -7.68 0.80 9.52
C ARG A 74 -7.55 -0.28 8.46
N THR A 75 -6.36 -0.46 7.90
CA THR A 75 -6.11 -1.42 6.82
C THR A 75 -4.86 -2.23 7.11
N GLU A 76 -4.97 -3.54 6.97
CA GLU A 76 -3.85 -4.47 7.08
C GLU A 76 -3.65 -5.17 5.75
N VAL A 77 -2.40 -5.17 5.25
CA VAL A 77 -2.07 -5.83 3.99
C VAL A 77 -0.99 -6.87 4.22
N LYS A 78 -1.26 -8.11 3.82
CA LYS A 78 -0.32 -9.23 3.90
C LYS A 78 0.03 -9.70 2.51
N ALA A 79 1.30 -9.54 2.13
CA ALA A 79 1.82 -10.03 0.87
C ALA A 79 2.26 -11.49 0.98
N THR A 80 1.89 -12.31 -0.01
CA THR A 80 2.45 -13.65 -0.19
C THR A 80 3.49 -13.59 -1.31
N VAL A 81 4.74 -13.87 -0.97
CA VAL A 81 5.86 -13.90 -1.93
C VAL A 81 6.32 -15.35 -2.08
N GLY A 82 6.49 -15.80 -3.32
CA GLY A 82 6.88 -17.17 -3.61
C GLY A 82 7.57 -17.30 -4.97
N LYS A 83 8.02 -18.52 -5.29
CA LYS A 83 8.61 -18.81 -6.61
C LYS A 83 7.49 -19.08 -7.62
N ASN A 84 7.64 -18.55 -8.83
CA ASN A 84 6.80 -18.94 -9.97
C ASN A 84 7.30 -20.24 -10.61
N GLU A 85 6.61 -20.73 -11.65
CA GLU A 85 6.93 -21.94 -12.42
C GLU A 85 8.37 -21.97 -12.98
N ARG A 86 9.01 -20.79 -13.10
CA ARG A 86 10.38 -20.61 -13.59
C ARG A 86 11.40 -20.42 -12.46
N GLY A 87 11.03 -20.66 -11.20
CA GLY A 87 11.90 -20.53 -10.03
C GLY A 87 12.23 -19.07 -9.62
N ARG A 88 11.47 -18.08 -10.11
CA ARG A 88 11.74 -16.65 -9.83
C ARG A 88 10.82 -16.14 -8.72
N SER A 89 11.36 -15.36 -7.79
CA SER A 89 10.57 -14.74 -6.72
C SER A 89 9.56 -13.75 -7.30
N ARG A 90 8.30 -13.85 -6.90
CA ARG A 90 7.18 -13.01 -7.32
C ARG A 90 6.24 -12.77 -6.15
N VAL A 91 5.59 -11.60 -6.13
CA VAL A 91 4.38 -11.39 -5.33
C VAL A 91 3.29 -12.24 -5.97
N GLN A 92 2.78 -13.22 -5.22
CA GLN A 92 1.74 -14.14 -5.67
C GLN A 92 0.34 -13.62 -5.34
N GLY A 93 0.22 -12.82 -4.28
CA GLY A 93 -1.04 -12.22 -3.87
C GLY A 93 -0.86 -11.23 -2.72
N LEU A 94 -1.88 -10.40 -2.53
CA LEU A 94 -2.04 -9.50 -1.40
C LEU A 94 -3.39 -9.79 -0.76
N ALA A 95 -3.41 -10.15 0.52
CA ALA A 95 -4.63 -10.17 1.32
C ALA A 95 -4.77 -8.80 1.99
N VAL A 96 -5.93 -8.16 1.83
CA VAL A 96 -6.20 -6.81 2.33
C VAL A 96 -7.42 -6.87 3.24
N ASP A 97 -7.20 -6.60 4.52
CA ASP A 97 -8.24 -6.54 5.55
C ASP A 97 -8.56 -5.07 5.84
N LEU A 98 -9.79 -4.65 5.54
CA LEU A 98 -10.29 -3.28 5.76
C LEU A 98 -11.21 -3.26 6.99
N HIS A 99 -10.87 -2.45 7.98
CA HIS A 99 -11.61 -2.29 9.21
C HIS A 99 -12.30 -0.93 9.25
N LEU A 100 -13.62 -0.95 9.42
CA LEU A 100 -14.42 0.24 9.66
C LEU A 100 -14.19 0.74 11.10
N GLY A 101 -14.26 2.05 11.29
CA GLY A 101 -14.13 2.67 12.62
C GLY A 101 -15.35 2.50 13.51
N ARG A 102 -16.44 1.95 12.96
CA ARG A 102 -17.72 1.72 13.62
C ARG A 102 -18.41 0.48 13.06
N PRO A 103 -19.38 -0.10 13.79
CA PRO A 103 -20.16 -1.23 13.29
C PRO A 103 -20.78 -0.94 11.92
N ALA A 104 -20.70 -1.90 11.00
CA ALA A 104 -21.28 -1.77 9.67
C ALA A 104 -22.79 -1.49 9.70
N THR A 105 -23.49 -1.94 10.74
CA THR A 105 -24.93 -1.68 10.96
C THR A 105 -25.26 -0.22 11.22
N GLU A 106 -24.29 0.61 11.62
CA GLU A 106 -24.47 2.06 11.80
C GLU A 106 -24.31 2.84 10.48
N LEU A 107 -23.86 2.18 9.42
CA LEU A 107 -23.75 2.74 8.08
C LEU A 107 -24.98 2.34 7.27
N GLY A 108 -25.84 3.31 6.94
CA GLY A 108 -27.16 3.04 6.36
C GLY A 108 -27.11 2.32 5.01
N HIS A 109 -25.99 2.43 4.29
CA HIS A 109 -25.87 1.99 2.90
C HIS A 109 -24.65 1.09 2.65
N ILE A 110 -24.05 0.50 3.68
CA ILE A 110 -22.83 -0.32 3.53
C ILE A 110 -22.99 -1.50 2.56
N GLN A 111 -24.19 -2.03 2.40
CA GLN A 111 -24.49 -3.13 1.47
C GLN A 111 -24.48 -2.69 -0.01
N ARG A 112 -24.35 -1.38 -0.29
CA ARG A 112 -24.32 -0.79 -1.65
C ARG A 112 -22.93 -0.29 -2.05
N VAL A 113 -21.95 -0.50 -1.18
CA VAL A 113 -20.55 -0.10 -1.32
C VAL A 113 -19.74 -1.28 -1.84
#